data_AF-A0A841AXV9-F1
#
_entry.id   AF-A0A841AXV9-F1
#
_cell.length_a   1.000
_cell.length_b   1.000
_cell.length_c   1.000
_cell.angle_alpha   90.00
_cell.angle_beta   90.00
_cell.angle_gamma   90.00
#
_symmetry.space_group_name_H-M   'P 1'
#
loop_
_entity.id
_entity.type
_entity.pdbx_description
1 polymer ?
#
loop_
_entity_poly.entity_id
_entity_poly.type
_entity_poly.pdbx_seq_one_letter_code
_entity_poly.pdbx_strand_id
1 'polypeptide(L)'
;MPAPRDSFQIMRKVVSKFDPRRAGPGPGTEVFARARPETVRVTERYYYEQEISHNSENGAAEDPTGQLEIVVPFDGADHFTREACDDVAAALLRQSPDEAVSALIGHVVFAGHQETDLADRLGLDDSYGSFPIRVPVSGRGSPGGVEELSTDRHACFISHDYTPTPPELIPIGVSAHLLDPDTISDIHAFSMSGTDTADLSKLSQQPNFQSFLWLVIQVRVVLPWKKEENDEQNPSRPAVERRPPRPVVERVSIDWPSITSLHALSLVFPDRGADPVPITYNPVDRSIEWRNVPMRKDTPAKGRKDELVFVTEPMVLKIEQPGELYEQKNLDGRVEVKLPGFLVSGTRSRLFDGTGRMDERDGDEQEDTRHQGDRKGHKEVSWITSRFRLVLYDAFARRPLRPHQHLHFDDVIPDEARIADIENALRTRGFTVHFGAKQLNGKKQQWEGTADRSEGPERMKLRLFVEGMMYDTERRVHRGGQSQKKILASGEILLFISGELPGTSQAITREMNALHAIIWERFARAR
;
A
#
# COMPACT_ATOMS: atom_id res chain seq x y z
N MET A 1 -1.40 -12.33 -40.19
CA MET A 1 -0.05 -11.75 -40.32
C MET A 1 0.73 -12.10 -39.05
N PRO A 2 1.93 -12.69 -39.14
CA PRO A 2 2.64 -13.30 -38.00
C PRO A 2 3.75 -12.42 -37.38
N ALA A 3 3.82 -12.46 -36.03
CA ALA A 3 4.94 -12.31 -35.05
C ALA A 3 5.85 -11.04 -35.08
N PRO A 4 6.69 -10.71 -34.04
CA PRO A 4 7.06 -11.49 -32.84
C PRO A 4 7.21 -10.69 -31.50
N ARG A 5 6.91 -11.33 -30.37
CA ARG A 5 7.66 -11.18 -29.09
C ARG A 5 7.57 -12.49 -28.31
N ASP A 6 8.07 -13.55 -28.93
CA ASP A 6 8.57 -14.69 -28.18
C ASP A 6 9.90 -14.28 -27.57
N SER A 7 9.91 -14.17 -26.25
CA SER A 7 11.14 -14.19 -25.48
C SER A 7 11.68 -15.62 -25.60
N PHE A 8 12.86 -15.76 -26.20
CA PHE A 8 13.59 -17.01 -26.27
C PHE A 8 13.96 -17.46 -24.85
N GLN A 9 13.10 -18.23 -24.19
CA GLN A 9 13.51 -19.12 -23.13
C GLN A 9 14.22 -20.31 -23.80
N ILE A 10 15.55 -20.28 -23.80
CA ILE A 10 16.34 -21.47 -24.08
C ILE A 10 15.93 -22.50 -23.02
N MET A 11 15.15 -23.52 -23.41
CA MET A 11 14.85 -24.66 -22.53
C MET A 11 16.15 -25.44 -22.29
N ARG A 12 16.93 -25.01 -21.30
CA ARG A 12 18.07 -25.80 -20.78
C ARG A 12 17.52 -27.03 -20.08
N LYS A 13 18.11 -28.21 -20.33
CA LYS A 13 17.70 -29.44 -19.63
C LYS A 13 18.18 -29.38 -18.18
N VAL A 14 17.24 -29.42 -17.24
CA VAL A 14 17.50 -29.56 -15.80
C VAL A 14 18.10 -30.94 -15.54
N VAL A 15 19.35 -31.01 -15.08
CA VAL A 15 20.07 -32.28 -14.92
C VAL A 15 19.78 -32.94 -13.55
N SER A 16 19.21 -32.22 -12.57
CA SER A 16 18.67 -32.84 -11.35
C SER A 16 17.72 -31.91 -10.58
N LYS A 17 16.66 -32.48 -10.00
CA LYS A 17 16.02 -31.98 -8.77
C LYS A 17 16.49 -32.92 -7.66
N PHE A 18 17.30 -32.44 -6.72
CA PHE A 18 17.77 -33.26 -5.60
C PHE A 18 16.69 -33.35 -4.50
N ASP A 19 16.59 -34.54 -3.91
CA ASP A 19 15.64 -34.91 -2.85
C ASP A 19 16.04 -34.21 -1.53
N PRO A 20 15.16 -33.46 -0.84
CA PRO A 20 15.50 -32.57 0.28
C PRO A 20 15.99 -33.26 1.58
N ARG A 21 16.18 -34.58 1.58
CA ARG A 21 16.46 -35.35 2.81
C ARG A 21 17.93 -35.64 3.09
N ARG A 22 18.87 -35.11 2.30
CA ARG A 22 20.30 -35.17 2.59
C ARG A 22 20.99 -33.88 2.17
N ALA A 23 21.75 -33.30 3.08
CA ALA A 23 22.69 -32.21 2.82
C ALA A 23 23.62 -32.59 1.66
N GLY A 24 23.42 -31.96 0.50
CA GLY A 24 24.30 -32.05 -0.68
C GLY A 24 24.52 -33.46 -1.26
N PRO A 25 25.23 -33.55 -2.40
CA PRO A 25 25.89 -34.80 -2.75
C PRO A 25 26.83 -35.18 -1.59
N GLY A 26 26.79 -36.46 -1.17
CA GLY A 26 27.69 -37.00 -0.15
C GLY A 26 29.16 -36.82 -0.55
N PRO A 27 30.12 -37.03 0.39
CA PRO A 27 31.53 -36.76 0.15
C PRO A 27 32.09 -37.69 -0.93
N GLY A 28 32.07 -37.23 -2.18
CA GLY A 28 33.01 -37.64 -3.21
C GLY A 28 34.26 -36.76 -3.12
N THR A 29 35.35 -37.16 -3.77
CA THR A 29 36.56 -36.35 -3.81
C THR A 29 36.24 -34.95 -4.37
N GLU A 30 36.41 -33.91 -3.54
CA GLU A 30 36.08 -32.53 -3.91
C GLU A 30 37.16 -31.93 -4.82
N VAL A 31 36.72 -31.25 -5.87
CA VAL A 31 37.59 -30.50 -6.78
C VAL A 31 37.25 -29.03 -6.67
N PHE A 32 38.24 -28.15 -6.66
CA PHE A 32 38.01 -26.71 -6.71
C PHE A 32 37.99 -26.27 -8.17
N ALA A 33 36.98 -25.49 -8.56
CA ALA A 33 36.88 -24.98 -9.92
C ALA A 33 36.53 -23.49 -9.92
N ARG A 34 37.16 -22.74 -10.83
CA ARG A 34 36.95 -21.29 -11.02
C ARG A 34 35.65 -20.99 -11.80
N ALA A 35 34.54 -21.43 -11.23
CA ALA A 35 33.20 -21.17 -11.73
C ALA A 35 32.42 -20.28 -10.75
N ARG A 36 31.29 -19.72 -11.20
CA ARG A 36 30.42 -18.88 -10.40
C ARG A 36 28.95 -19.13 -10.76
N PRO A 37 28.03 -18.99 -9.79
CA PRO A 37 26.60 -19.11 -10.09
C PRO A 37 26.11 -17.97 -10.99
N GLU A 38 25.06 -18.27 -11.74
CA GLU A 38 24.27 -17.28 -12.47
C GLU A 38 23.32 -16.54 -11.54
N THR A 39 22.69 -17.27 -10.62
CA THR A 39 21.73 -16.72 -9.66
C THR A 39 21.94 -17.38 -8.31
N VAL A 40 21.92 -16.59 -7.25
CA VAL A 40 21.77 -17.04 -5.86
C VAL A 40 20.62 -16.24 -5.27
N ARG A 41 19.48 -16.87 -5.03
CA ARG A 41 18.28 -16.20 -4.55
C ARG A 41 17.85 -16.78 -3.21
N VAL A 42 17.76 -15.91 -2.21
CA VAL A 42 17.19 -16.21 -0.89
C VAL A 42 15.86 -15.48 -0.81
N THR A 43 14.78 -16.25 -0.72
CA THR A 43 13.41 -15.72 -0.67
C THR A 43 12.76 -16.09 0.65
N GLU A 44 12.10 -15.13 1.29
CA GLU A 44 11.19 -15.38 2.41
C GLU A 44 9.76 -14.95 2.03
N ARG A 45 8.77 -15.64 2.55
CA ARG A 45 7.35 -15.33 2.36
C ARG A 45 6.63 -15.38 3.70
N TYR A 46 5.88 -14.35 3.98
CA TYR A 46 5.08 -14.19 5.20
C TYR A 46 3.62 -13.97 4.83
N TYR A 47 2.72 -14.56 5.61
CA TYR A 47 1.29 -14.62 5.31
C TYR A 47 0.47 -14.12 6.48
N TYR A 48 -0.35 -13.11 6.24
CA TYR A 48 -1.19 -12.45 7.23
C TYR A 48 -2.64 -12.37 6.77
N GLU A 49 -3.53 -12.22 7.73
CA GLU A 49 -4.94 -11.95 7.51
C GLU A 49 -5.42 -10.81 8.41
N GLN A 50 -6.29 -9.98 7.86
CA GLN A 50 -6.84 -8.84 8.57
C GLN A 50 -8.34 -8.69 8.32
N GLU A 51 -9.12 -8.62 9.39
CA GLU A 51 -10.50 -8.18 9.33
C GLU A 51 -10.59 -6.68 9.62
N ILE A 52 -11.18 -5.94 8.69
CA ILE A 52 -11.43 -4.51 8.80
C ILE A 52 -12.91 -4.34 9.13
N SER A 53 -13.20 -4.28 10.44
CA SER A 53 -14.55 -4.20 11.00
C SER A 53 -14.57 -3.28 12.23
N HIS A 54 -15.67 -3.28 12.99
CA HIS A 54 -15.71 -2.55 14.25
C HIS A 54 -14.64 -3.01 15.24
N ASN A 55 -14.43 -4.32 15.28
CA ASN A 55 -13.47 -4.99 16.14
C ASN A 55 -12.38 -5.57 15.24
N SER A 56 -11.53 -4.69 14.72
CA SER A 56 -10.48 -5.10 13.78
C SER A 56 -9.58 -6.17 14.37
N GLU A 57 -9.39 -7.25 13.61
CA GLU A 57 -8.50 -8.33 13.96
C GLU A 57 -7.38 -8.40 12.92
N ASN A 58 -6.16 -8.68 13.36
CA ASN A 58 -5.00 -8.86 12.49
C ASN A 58 -4.16 -10.00 13.06
N GLY A 59 -3.78 -10.96 12.22
CA GLY A 59 -3.08 -12.17 12.64
C GLY A 59 -2.21 -12.77 11.55
N ALA A 60 -1.34 -13.69 11.95
CA ALA A 60 -0.63 -14.56 11.01
C ALA A 60 -1.62 -15.60 10.47
N ALA A 61 -1.65 -15.77 9.14
CA ALA A 61 -2.55 -16.72 8.49
C ALA A 61 -1.90 -18.10 8.31
N GLU A 62 -0.61 -18.12 7.98
CA GLU A 62 0.17 -19.33 7.69
C GLU A 62 1.60 -19.14 8.21
N ASP A 63 2.29 -20.25 8.48
CA ASP A 63 3.71 -20.22 8.85
C ASP A 63 4.55 -19.60 7.72
N PRO A 64 5.58 -18.81 8.05
CA PRO A 64 6.44 -18.23 7.04
C PRO A 64 7.26 -19.31 6.32
N THR A 65 7.54 -19.08 5.03
CA THR A 65 8.30 -20.02 4.21
C THR A 65 9.52 -19.36 3.61
N GLY A 66 10.63 -20.08 3.59
CA GLY A 66 11.92 -19.66 3.05
C GLY A 66 12.37 -20.58 1.93
N GLN A 67 13.08 -20.03 0.95
CA GLN A 67 13.68 -20.80 -0.14
C GLN A 67 15.04 -20.22 -0.53
N LEU A 68 16.07 -21.06 -0.52
CA LEU A 68 17.36 -20.83 -1.16
C LEU A 68 17.35 -21.49 -2.53
N GLU A 69 17.76 -20.74 -3.56
CA GLU A 69 17.90 -21.24 -4.94
C GLU A 69 19.24 -20.79 -5.52
N ILE A 70 20.00 -21.73 -6.07
CA ILE A 70 21.28 -21.48 -6.73
C ILE A 70 21.23 -22.13 -8.11
N VAL A 71 21.57 -21.34 -9.13
CA VAL A 71 21.60 -21.79 -10.53
C VAL A 71 23.01 -21.62 -11.08
N VAL A 72 23.59 -22.71 -11.58
CA VAL A 72 24.92 -22.71 -12.22
C VAL A 72 24.80 -23.32 -13.62
N PRO A 73 24.79 -22.51 -14.68
CA PRO A 73 24.78 -23.02 -16.04
C PRO A 73 26.16 -23.50 -16.47
N PHE A 74 26.16 -24.58 -17.26
CA PHE A 74 27.35 -25.20 -17.86
C PHE A 74 27.61 -24.60 -19.24
N ASP A 75 28.01 -23.33 -19.27
CA ASP A 75 28.04 -22.49 -20.47
C ASP A 75 29.41 -22.39 -21.16
N GLY A 76 30.49 -22.80 -20.50
CA GLY A 76 31.85 -22.67 -21.02
C GLY A 76 32.33 -21.22 -21.13
N ALA A 77 31.58 -20.26 -20.60
CA ALA A 77 31.80 -18.84 -20.86
C ALA A 77 31.76 -18.01 -19.58
N ASP A 78 30.57 -17.65 -19.09
CA ASP A 78 30.41 -16.65 -18.04
C ASP A 78 30.30 -17.27 -16.65
N HIS A 79 29.80 -18.49 -16.52
CA HIS A 79 29.46 -19.10 -15.23
C HIS A 79 30.32 -20.32 -14.94
N PHE A 80 30.22 -21.35 -15.77
CA PHE A 80 31.11 -22.51 -15.71
C PHE A 80 32.10 -22.39 -16.86
N THR A 81 33.14 -21.60 -16.62
CA THR A 81 34.09 -21.16 -17.64
C THR A 81 34.92 -22.33 -18.20
N ARG A 82 35.56 -22.14 -19.36
CA ARG A 82 36.56 -23.10 -19.87
C ARG A 82 37.69 -23.35 -18.88
N GLU A 83 38.11 -22.32 -18.14
CA GLU A 83 39.10 -22.47 -17.09
C GLU A 83 38.61 -23.38 -15.95
N ALA A 84 37.33 -23.29 -15.58
CA ALA A 84 36.72 -24.21 -14.63
C ALA A 84 36.66 -25.65 -15.19
N CYS A 85 36.42 -25.83 -16.48
CA CYS A 85 36.52 -27.13 -17.14
C CYS A 85 37.94 -27.69 -17.10
N ASP A 86 38.96 -26.86 -17.31
CA ASP A 86 40.37 -27.26 -17.22
C ASP A 86 40.74 -27.67 -15.79
N ASP A 87 40.27 -26.93 -14.79
CA ASP A 87 40.45 -27.25 -13.36
C ASP A 87 39.86 -28.64 -13.04
N VAL A 88 38.64 -28.92 -13.54
CA VAL A 88 37.97 -30.22 -13.38
C VAL A 88 38.69 -31.32 -14.15
N ALA A 89 39.09 -31.09 -15.40
CA ALA A 89 39.80 -32.06 -16.22
C ALA A 89 41.11 -32.50 -15.55
N ALA A 90 41.90 -31.55 -15.06
CA ALA A 90 43.15 -31.79 -14.38
C ALA A 90 42.96 -32.62 -13.10
N ALA A 91 41.85 -32.40 -12.39
CA ALA A 91 41.53 -33.15 -11.18
C ALA A 91 40.99 -34.56 -11.48
N LEU A 92 40.16 -34.73 -12.51
CA LEU A 92 39.62 -36.03 -12.91
C LEU A 92 40.71 -36.99 -13.38
N LEU A 93 41.82 -36.50 -13.97
CA LEU A 93 42.99 -37.32 -14.30
C LEU A 93 43.61 -38.02 -13.07
N ARG A 94 43.38 -37.50 -11.86
CA ARG A 94 43.92 -38.02 -10.60
C ARG A 94 42.93 -38.90 -9.85
N GLN A 95 41.71 -39.07 -10.36
CA GLN A 95 40.64 -39.79 -9.69
C GLN A 95 40.25 -41.07 -10.43
N SER A 96 39.58 -41.98 -9.73
CA SER A 96 39.07 -43.20 -10.35
C SER A 96 37.89 -42.85 -11.27
N PRO A 97 37.80 -43.43 -12.49
CA PRO A 97 36.76 -43.10 -13.45
C PRO A 97 35.32 -43.42 -12.98
N ASP A 98 35.17 -44.28 -11.97
CA ASP A 98 33.88 -44.63 -11.37
C ASP A 98 33.47 -43.75 -10.17
N GLU A 99 34.33 -42.82 -9.75
CA GLU A 99 34.04 -41.95 -8.60
C GLU A 99 33.21 -40.73 -9.03
N ALA A 100 32.13 -40.47 -8.28
CA ALA A 100 31.31 -39.29 -8.50
C ALA A 100 32.01 -38.06 -7.91
N VAL A 101 32.22 -37.04 -8.75
CA VAL A 101 33.00 -35.85 -8.43
C VAL A 101 32.11 -34.62 -8.47
N SER A 102 32.24 -33.79 -7.44
CA SER A 102 31.63 -32.47 -7.39
C SER A 102 32.69 -31.39 -7.37
N ALA A 103 32.47 -30.33 -8.13
CA ALA A 103 33.25 -29.12 -8.10
C ALA A 103 32.70 -28.16 -7.02
N LEU A 104 33.55 -27.76 -6.09
CA LEU A 104 33.31 -26.65 -5.17
C LEU A 104 33.68 -25.35 -5.88
N ILE A 105 32.67 -24.50 -6.08
CA ILE A 105 32.82 -23.26 -6.88
C ILE A 105 32.72 -21.99 -6.03
N GLY A 106 32.37 -22.11 -4.75
CA GLY A 106 32.16 -20.98 -3.85
C GLY A 106 31.35 -21.34 -2.62
N HIS A 107 30.97 -20.32 -1.85
CA HIS A 107 30.19 -20.45 -0.62
C HIS A 107 29.13 -19.36 -0.55
N VAL A 108 27.95 -19.70 -0.02
CA VAL A 108 26.98 -18.73 0.47
C VAL A 108 27.14 -18.64 1.98
N VAL A 109 27.51 -17.48 2.50
CA VAL A 109 27.69 -17.29 3.95
C VAL A 109 26.47 -16.58 4.51
N PHE A 110 25.84 -17.19 5.51
CA PHE A 110 24.66 -16.67 6.18
C PHE A 110 25.00 -16.08 7.55
N ALA A 111 24.68 -14.80 7.75
CA ALA A 111 24.69 -14.14 9.05
C ALA A 111 23.27 -14.07 9.61
N GLY A 112 23.10 -14.23 10.93
CA GLY A 112 21.76 -14.22 11.55
C GLY A 112 20.91 -15.44 11.21
N HIS A 113 21.51 -16.52 10.69
CA HIS A 113 20.80 -17.75 10.33
C HIS A 113 20.14 -18.44 11.53
N GLN A 114 20.49 -18.08 12.77
CA GLN A 114 19.83 -18.55 13.99
C GLN A 114 18.37 -18.11 14.09
N GLU A 115 17.98 -17.05 13.37
CA GLU A 115 16.60 -16.60 13.25
C GLU A 115 15.80 -17.45 12.23
N THR A 116 16.33 -18.60 11.82
CA THR A 116 15.73 -19.54 10.85
C THR A 116 16.13 -20.98 11.20
N ASP A 117 15.52 -21.98 10.55
CA ASP A 117 15.97 -23.38 10.64
C ASP A 117 17.11 -23.75 9.66
N LEU A 118 17.73 -22.76 9.00
CA LEU A 118 18.82 -22.99 8.04
C LEU A 118 20.03 -23.69 8.68
N ALA A 119 20.29 -23.41 9.96
CA ALA A 119 21.39 -24.02 10.70
C ALA A 119 21.32 -25.55 10.68
N ASP A 120 20.16 -26.08 11.07
CA ASP A 120 19.88 -27.51 11.13
C ASP A 120 19.80 -28.14 9.74
N ARG A 121 19.20 -27.44 8.77
CA ARG A 121 19.00 -27.97 7.40
C ARG A 121 20.28 -28.07 6.60
N LEU A 122 21.18 -27.09 6.74
CA LEU A 122 22.39 -26.97 5.94
C LEU A 122 23.67 -27.28 6.73
N GLY A 123 23.56 -27.55 8.04
CA GLY A 123 24.71 -27.80 8.91
C GLY A 123 25.59 -26.56 9.10
N LEU A 124 24.97 -25.39 9.26
CA LEU A 124 25.70 -24.11 9.27
C LEU A 124 26.46 -23.82 10.57
N ASP A 125 26.04 -24.40 11.69
CA ASP A 125 26.68 -24.17 12.99
C ASP A 125 28.12 -24.70 13.01
N ASP A 126 28.35 -25.85 12.37
CA ASP A 126 29.67 -26.46 12.25
C ASP A 126 30.57 -25.74 11.23
N SER A 127 29.99 -24.93 10.35
CA SER A 127 30.68 -24.23 9.25
C SER A 127 30.71 -22.70 9.41
N TYR A 128 30.42 -22.19 10.61
CA TYR A 128 30.37 -20.75 10.91
C TYR A 128 29.45 -19.96 9.95
N GLY A 129 28.31 -20.53 9.59
CA GLY A 129 27.36 -19.91 8.65
C GLY A 129 27.64 -20.17 7.17
N SER A 130 28.67 -20.95 6.82
CA SER A 130 29.10 -21.14 5.44
C SER A 130 28.43 -22.35 4.77
N PHE A 131 27.72 -22.12 3.67
CA PHE A 131 27.14 -23.14 2.83
C PHE A 131 27.93 -23.31 1.51
N PRO A 132 28.67 -24.42 1.32
CA PRO A 132 29.45 -24.67 0.11
C PRO A 132 28.56 -24.95 -1.12
N ILE A 133 28.87 -24.29 -2.23
CA ILE A 133 28.21 -24.47 -3.52
C ILE A 133 28.92 -25.59 -4.29
N ARG A 134 28.31 -26.77 -4.28
CA ARG A 134 28.83 -27.97 -4.95
C ARG A 134 28.05 -28.26 -6.22
N VAL A 135 28.76 -28.39 -7.33
CA VAL A 135 28.19 -28.68 -8.64
C VAL A 135 28.68 -30.05 -9.12
N PRO A 136 27.80 -31.01 -9.47
CA PRO A 136 28.22 -32.30 -9.96
C PRO A 136 28.87 -32.18 -11.34
N VAL A 137 30.10 -32.71 -11.48
CA VAL A 137 30.89 -32.64 -12.71
C VAL A 137 31.17 -34.02 -13.32
N SER A 138 31.08 -35.08 -12.52
CA SER A 138 30.99 -36.46 -13.00
C SER A 138 29.92 -37.25 -12.21
N GLY A 139 29.54 -38.42 -12.72
CA GLY A 139 28.60 -39.31 -12.05
C GLY A 139 27.15 -38.83 -12.12
N ARG A 140 26.33 -39.23 -11.14
CA ARG A 140 24.89 -38.97 -11.16
C ARG A 140 24.61 -37.47 -11.00
N GLY A 141 23.94 -36.89 -12.00
CA GLY A 141 23.53 -35.48 -11.98
C GLY A 141 24.52 -34.53 -12.65
N SER A 142 25.65 -35.01 -13.18
CA SER A 142 26.50 -34.22 -14.07
C SER A 142 25.94 -34.17 -15.49
N PRO A 143 26.29 -33.15 -16.30
CA PRO A 143 25.92 -33.06 -17.71
C PRO A 143 26.37 -34.23 -18.57
N GLY A 144 27.38 -34.98 -18.12
CA GLY A 144 28.06 -36.03 -18.89
C GLY A 144 29.56 -35.95 -18.67
N GLY A 145 30.32 -36.04 -19.76
CA GLY A 145 31.78 -35.84 -19.76
C GLY A 145 32.19 -34.36 -19.64
N VAL A 146 33.50 -34.13 -19.47
CA VAL A 146 34.07 -32.77 -19.32
C VAL A 146 33.70 -31.83 -20.48
N GLU A 147 33.64 -32.35 -21.71
CA GLU A 147 33.25 -31.55 -22.87
C GLU A 147 31.84 -30.97 -22.73
N GLU A 148 30.92 -31.72 -22.11
CA GLU A 148 29.52 -31.33 -21.94
C GLU A 148 29.33 -30.18 -20.93
N LEU A 149 30.29 -29.99 -20.02
CA LEU A 149 30.31 -28.88 -19.04
C LEU A 149 30.44 -27.49 -19.69
N SER A 150 30.77 -27.43 -20.98
CA SER A 150 31.00 -26.18 -21.73
C SER A 150 30.01 -25.93 -22.87
N THR A 151 28.94 -26.73 -22.98
CA THR A 151 28.07 -26.76 -24.17
C THR A 151 26.85 -25.84 -24.12
N ASP A 152 26.62 -25.14 -23.00
CA ASP A 152 25.43 -24.30 -22.72
C ASP A 152 24.08 -25.03 -22.89
N ARG A 153 24.07 -26.36 -22.70
CA ARG A 153 22.86 -27.19 -22.79
C ARG A 153 22.25 -27.53 -21.43
N HIS A 154 23.05 -27.38 -20.37
CA HIS A 154 22.77 -27.88 -19.05
C HIS A 154 22.94 -26.79 -17.99
N ALA A 155 22.20 -26.94 -16.89
CA ALA A 155 22.41 -26.15 -15.69
C ALA A 155 22.17 -27.00 -14.45
N CYS A 156 22.97 -26.74 -13.42
CA CYS A 156 22.80 -27.27 -12.08
C CYS A 156 21.86 -26.35 -11.29
N PHE A 157 20.87 -26.95 -10.64
CA PHE A 157 19.89 -26.27 -9.79
C PHE A 157 19.99 -26.85 -8.39
N ILE A 158 20.34 -26.01 -7.42
CA ILE A 158 20.37 -26.37 -5.99
C ILE A 158 19.25 -25.58 -5.33
N SER A 159 18.36 -26.28 -4.62
CA SER A 159 17.25 -25.63 -3.93
C SER A 159 17.03 -26.24 -2.56
N HIS A 160 16.86 -25.39 -1.56
CA HIS A 160 16.56 -25.77 -0.19
C HIS A 160 15.44 -24.91 0.34
N ASP A 161 14.36 -25.55 0.77
CA ASP A 161 13.34 -24.88 1.56
C ASP A 161 13.83 -24.73 2.99
N TYR A 162 13.40 -23.67 3.67
CA TYR A 162 13.68 -23.41 5.09
C TYR A 162 12.49 -22.66 5.71
N THR A 163 12.49 -22.50 7.02
CA THR A 163 11.45 -21.82 7.79
C THR A 163 12.08 -20.68 8.58
N PRO A 164 11.79 -19.41 8.24
CA PRO A 164 12.23 -18.27 9.02
C PRO A 164 11.40 -18.09 10.29
N THR A 165 11.97 -17.47 11.31
CA THR A 165 11.24 -17.12 12.53
C THR A 165 10.28 -15.95 12.22
N PRO A 166 9.00 -16.04 12.60
CA PRO A 166 8.06 -14.95 12.39
C PRO A 166 8.48 -13.71 13.22
N PRO A 167 8.30 -12.49 12.69
CA PRO A 167 8.62 -11.27 13.43
C PRO A 167 7.70 -11.11 14.65
N GLU A 168 8.21 -10.48 15.71
CA GLU A 168 7.44 -10.22 16.95
C GLU A 168 6.18 -9.38 16.73
N LEU A 169 6.23 -8.47 15.75
CA LEU A 169 5.13 -7.59 15.38
C LEU A 169 4.66 -7.94 13.98
N ILE A 170 3.33 -7.88 13.78
CA ILE A 170 2.74 -8.05 12.45
C ILE A 170 3.22 -6.87 11.57
N PRO A 171 3.98 -7.14 10.50
CA PRO A 171 4.70 -6.11 9.75
C PRO A 171 3.81 -5.41 8.73
N ILE A 172 2.54 -5.79 8.56
CA ILE A 172 1.64 -5.22 7.55
C ILE A 172 0.29 -4.85 8.15
N GLY A 173 -0.23 -3.70 7.73
CA GLY A 173 -1.59 -3.27 8.01
C GLY A 173 -2.20 -2.66 6.76
N VAL A 174 -3.41 -3.09 6.42
CA VAL A 174 -4.22 -2.55 5.34
C VAL A 174 -5.34 -1.72 5.96
N SER A 175 -5.47 -0.46 5.57
CA SER A 175 -6.67 0.34 5.86
C SER A 175 -7.52 0.41 4.60
N ALA A 176 -8.83 0.23 4.77
CA ALA A 176 -9.81 0.31 3.70
C ALA A 176 -11.05 1.04 4.22
N HIS A 177 -11.49 2.08 3.51
CA HIS A 177 -12.61 2.91 3.90
C HIS A 177 -13.54 3.18 2.72
N LEU A 178 -14.84 3.09 2.95
CA LEU A 178 -15.88 3.50 2.00
C LEU A 178 -16.33 4.92 2.31
N LEU A 179 -16.21 5.80 1.32
CA LEU A 179 -16.54 7.22 1.44
C LEU A 179 -17.53 7.64 0.36
N ASP A 180 -18.32 8.66 0.68
CA ASP A 180 -19.09 9.40 -0.32
C ASP A 180 -18.26 10.51 -0.96
N PRO A 181 -18.50 10.84 -2.24
CA PRO A 181 -17.93 12.03 -2.87
C PRO A 181 -18.22 13.30 -2.08
N ASP A 182 -19.36 13.39 -1.40
CA ASP A 182 -19.69 14.57 -0.60
C ASP A 182 -18.80 14.71 0.66
N THR A 183 -17.98 13.69 0.95
CA THR A 183 -16.95 13.65 2.00
C THR A 183 -15.57 14.13 1.50
N ILE A 184 -15.44 14.50 0.22
CA ILE A 184 -14.18 14.83 -0.49
C ILE A 184 -13.24 15.78 0.24
N SER A 185 -13.77 16.75 1.00
CA SER A 185 -12.95 17.69 1.76
C SER A 185 -11.94 17.00 2.68
N ASP A 186 -12.21 15.75 3.06
CA ASP A 186 -11.40 14.99 4.01
C ASP A 186 -10.34 14.11 3.33
N ILE A 187 -10.42 13.83 2.02
CA ILE A 187 -9.39 13.05 1.31
C ILE A 187 -8.03 13.76 1.32
N HIS A 188 -8.03 15.09 1.23
CA HIS A 188 -6.83 15.89 1.45
C HIS A 188 -6.42 15.95 2.93
N ALA A 189 -7.34 15.74 3.88
CA ALA A 189 -7.06 15.68 5.32
C ALA A 189 -6.47 14.32 5.77
N PHE A 190 -6.68 13.23 5.00
CA PHE A 190 -5.95 11.97 5.18
C PHE A 190 -4.45 12.11 4.81
N SER A 191 -4.07 13.17 4.08
CA SER A 191 -2.68 13.59 3.96
C SER A 191 -2.31 14.36 5.23
N MET A 192 -1.44 13.80 6.07
CA MET A 192 -1.06 14.31 7.39
C MET A 192 -0.35 15.68 7.34
N SER A 193 -1.11 16.74 7.07
CA SER A 193 -0.77 18.11 7.42
C SER A 193 -2.01 18.74 8.05
N GLY A 194 -1.93 18.97 9.37
CA GLY A 194 -3.03 19.39 10.24
C GLY A 194 -3.50 20.83 10.04
N THR A 195 -3.74 21.26 8.81
CA THR A 195 -4.41 22.52 8.51
C THR A 195 -5.79 22.21 7.94
N ASP A 196 -6.71 22.01 8.86
CA ASP A 196 -8.11 21.67 8.67
C ASP A 196 -8.92 22.91 8.21
N THR A 197 -8.55 23.50 7.07
CA THR A 197 -9.32 24.59 6.45
C THR A 197 -9.98 24.07 5.19
N ALA A 198 -11.01 23.25 5.37
CA ALA A 198 -11.93 22.91 4.29
C ALA A 198 -12.51 24.20 3.70
N ASP A 199 -12.34 24.41 2.40
CA ASP A 199 -12.88 25.56 1.69
C ASP A 199 -14.42 25.45 1.59
N LEU A 200 -15.12 25.98 2.61
CA LEU A 200 -16.58 25.91 2.72
C LEU A 200 -17.33 26.65 1.61
N SER A 201 -16.65 27.45 0.78
CA SER A 201 -17.28 28.06 -0.40
C SER A 201 -17.78 27.01 -1.40
N LYS A 202 -17.19 25.80 -1.38
CA LYS A 202 -17.59 24.64 -2.19
C LYS A 202 -18.93 24.03 -1.76
N LEU A 203 -19.42 24.31 -0.55
CA LEU A 203 -20.76 23.85 -0.10
C LEU A 203 -21.89 24.44 -0.97
N SER A 204 -21.69 25.63 -1.53
CA SER A 204 -22.67 26.27 -2.43
C SER A 204 -22.74 25.64 -3.81
N GLN A 205 -21.77 24.78 -4.16
CA GLN A 205 -21.62 24.20 -5.49
C GLN A 205 -22.10 22.75 -5.60
N GLN A 206 -22.57 22.10 -4.52
CA GLN A 206 -22.95 20.68 -4.53
C GLN A 206 -24.45 20.49 -4.84
N PRO A 207 -24.81 20.04 -6.06
CA PRO A 207 -26.19 19.82 -6.45
C PRO A 207 -26.44 18.31 -6.52
N ASN A 208 -27.09 17.77 -5.49
CA ASN A 208 -27.60 16.38 -5.39
C ASN A 208 -26.57 15.29 -5.00
N PHE A 209 -27.10 14.28 -4.32
CA PHE A 209 -26.42 13.05 -3.94
C PHE A 209 -25.88 12.33 -5.18
N GLN A 210 -24.56 12.19 -5.28
CA GLN A 210 -23.94 11.51 -6.41
C GLN A 210 -23.94 10.00 -6.16
N SER A 211 -24.37 9.23 -7.16
CA SER A 211 -24.61 7.77 -7.02
C SER A 211 -23.35 6.92 -7.09
N PHE A 212 -22.19 7.45 -6.68
CA PHE A 212 -20.92 6.73 -6.72
C PHE A 212 -20.25 6.67 -5.35
N LEU A 213 -19.46 5.63 -5.11
CA LEU A 213 -18.71 5.41 -3.87
C LEU A 213 -17.22 5.46 -4.14
N TRP A 214 -16.46 5.84 -3.12
CA TRP A 214 -15.02 5.76 -3.12
C TRP A 214 -14.54 4.72 -2.12
N LEU A 215 -13.75 3.77 -2.60
CA LEU A 215 -13.01 2.86 -1.75
C LEU A 215 -11.57 3.35 -1.67
N VAL A 216 -11.19 3.83 -0.50
CA VAL A 216 -9.83 4.33 -0.22
C VAL A 216 -9.05 3.22 0.47
N ILE A 217 -7.94 2.81 -0.12
CA ILE A 217 -7.07 1.76 0.44
C ILE A 217 -5.67 2.34 0.67
N GLN A 218 -5.10 2.06 1.84
CA GLN A 218 -3.72 2.38 2.13
C GLN A 218 -3.03 1.18 2.78
N VAL A 219 -1.78 0.94 2.38
CA VAL A 219 -0.98 -0.15 2.92
C VAL A 219 0.14 0.46 3.74
N ARG A 220 0.28 -0.03 4.97
CA ARG A 220 1.34 0.32 5.90
C ARG A 220 2.18 -0.92 6.19
N VAL A 221 3.50 -0.77 6.13
CA VAL A 221 4.46 -1.82 6.46
C VAL A 221 5.41 -1.30 7.53
N VAL A 222 5.61 -2.10 8.57
CA VAL A 222 6.55 -1.85 9.67
C VAL A 222 7.59 -2.95 9.67
N LEU A 223 8.86 -2.56 9.53
CA LEU A 223 9.97 -3.50 9.50
C LEU A 223 10.86 -3.29 10.73
N PRO A 224 11.34 -4.38 11.36
CA PRO A 224 12.37 -4.28 12.38
C PRO A 224 13.65 -3.75 11.73
N TRP A 225 14.22 -2.71 12.32
CA TRP A 225 15.40 -2.02 11.85
C TRP A 225 16.34 -1.68 12.99
N LYS A 226 17.14 -2.66 13.40
CA LYS A 226 18.27 -2.40 14.29
C LYS A 226 19.28 -1.57 13.52
N LYS A 227 19.45 -0.29 13.88
CA LYS A 227 20.70 0.40 13.53
C LYS A 227 21.78 -0.39 14.23
N GLU A 228 22.74 -0.92 13.47
CA GLU A 228 23.99 -1.38 14.06
C GLU A 228 24.58 -0.14 14.75
N GLU A 229 24.38 -0.02 16.07
CA GLU A 229 25.08 0.98 16.86
C GLU A 229 26.56 0.74 16.57
N ASN A 230 27.27 1.82 16.22
CA ASN A 230 28.71 1.78 16.13
C ASN A 230 29.20 1.08 17.39
N ASP A 231 29.79 -0.08 17.21
CA ASP A 231 30.36 -0.87 18.27
C ASP A 231 31.40 0.04 18.94
N GLU A 232 31.04 0.73 20.03
CA GLU A 232 31.89 1.75 20.67
C GLU A 232 33.25 1.16 21.09
N GLN A 233 33.31 -0.18 21.14
CA GLN A 233 34.48 -0.99 21.47
C GLN A 233 35.38 -1.31 20.27
N ASN A 234 34.96 -1.05 19.02
CA ASN A 234 35.79 -1.32 17.84
C ASN A 234 35.63 -0.26 16.71
N PRO A 235 36.20 0.93 16.86
CA PRO A 235 36.09 2.05 15.90
C PRO A 235 36.76 1.79 14.54
N SER A 236 37.44 0.65 14.36
CA SER A 236 38.14 0.29 13.13
C SER A 236 37.29 -0.51 12.14
N ARG A 237 36.10 -0.98 12.54
CA ARG A 237 35.19 -1.68 11.63
C ARG A 237 34.23 -0.65 11.02
N PRO A 238 34.31 -0.34 9.72
CA PRO A 238 33.31 0.52 9.11
C PRO A 238 31.95 -0.18 9.28
N ALA A 239 31.03 0.46 10.01
CA ALA A 239 29.64 0.02 10.05
C ALA A 239 29.17 -0.05 8.59
N VAL A 240 28.89 -1.25 8.10
CA VAL A 240 28.31 -1.40 6.76
C VAL A 240 26.89 -0.93 6.90
N GLU A 241 26.66 0.38 6.73
CA GLU A 241 25.34 0.99 6.85
C GLU A 241 24.38 0.24 5.91
N ARG A 242 23.47 -0.55 6.50
CA ARG A 242 22.43 -1.24 5.75
C ARG A 242 21.60 -0.16 5.05
N ARG A 243 21.51 -0.19 3.72
CA ARG A 243 20.60 0.71 3.00
C ARG A 243 19.16 0.31 3.35
N PRO A 244 18.28 1.28 3.67
CA PRO A 244 16.88 0.96 3.92
C PRO A 244 16.25 0.31 2.69
N PRO A 245 15.40 -0.71 2.86
CA PRO A 245 14.73 -1.34 1.73
C PRO A 245 13.83 -0.34 1.00
N ARG A 246 13.57 -0.62 -0.28
CA ARG A 246 12.60 0.11 -1.11
C ARG A 246 11.36 -0.77 -1.33
N PRO A 247 10.44 -0.88 -0.34
CA PRO A 247 9.24 -1.67 -0.47
C PRO A 247 8.36 -1.19 -1.63
N VAL A 248 7.78 -2.15 -2.33
CA VAL A 248 6.78 -1.91 -3.37
C VAL A 248 5.61 -2.85 -3.12
N VAL A 249 4.39 -2.32 -3.17
CA VAL A 249 3.19 -3.17 -3.28
C VAL A 249 3.16 -3.67 -4.71
N GLU A 250 3.62 -4.91 -4.91
CA GLU A 250 3.70 -5.57 -6.21
C GLU A 250 2.28 -5.73 -6.78
N ARG A 251 1.32 -6.10 -5.92
CA ARG A 251 -0.06 -6.36 -6.32
C ARG A 251 -1.03 -6.01 -5.20
N VAL A 252 -2.12 -5.34 -5.57
CA VAL A 252 -3.37 -5.31 -4.80
C VAL A 252 -4.41 -5.99 -5.65
N SER A 253 -5.16 -6.93 -5.08
CA SER A 253 -6.29 -7.59 -5.72
C SER A 253 -7.52 -7.52 -4.82
N ILE A 254 -8.68 -7.28 -5.40
CA ILE A 254 -9.96 -7.22 -4.68
C ILE A 254 -10.94 -8.12 -5.40
N ASP A 255 -11.57 -9.02 -4.66
CA ASP A 255 -12.60 -9.89 -5.20
C ASP A 255 -13.78 -9.03 -5.64
N TRP A 256 -14.13 -9.11 -6.92
CA TRP A 256 -15.09 -8.20 -7.52
C TRP A 256 -16.27 -8.97 -8.11
N PRO A 257 -17.52 -8.63 -7.71
CA PRO A 257 -18.68 -9.49 -7.98
C PRO A 257 -19.06 -9.61 -9.46
N SER A 258 -18.83 -8.57 -10.28
CA SER A 258 -19.21 -8.59 -11.70
C SER A 258 -18.24 -7.91 -12.64
N ILE A 259 -18.00 -8.56 -13.79
CA ILE A 259 -17.15 -8.06 -14.89
C ILE A 259 -17.77 -6.84 -15.57
N THR A 260 -19.11 -6.74 -15.59
CA THR A 260 -19.81 -5.64 -16.28
C THR A 260 -19.56 -4.29 -15.63
N SER A 261 -19.19 -4.29 -14.35
CA SER A 261 -18.97 -3.10 -13.53
C SER A 261 -17.59 -2.48 -13.73
N LEU A 262 -16.67 -3.14 -14.46
CA LEU A 262 -15.30 -2.64 -14.66
C LEU A 262 -15.25 -1.29 -15.37
N HIS A 263 -16.16 -1.03 -16.31
CA HIS A 263 -16.25 0.27 -16.99
C HIS A 263 -16.68 1.41 -16.07
N ALA A 264 -17.30 1.08 -14.92
CA ALA A 264 -17.73 2.00 -13.89
C ALA A 264 -16.68 2.14 -12.76
N LEU A 265 -15.47 1.61 -12.96
CA LEU A 265 -14.35 1.72 -12.02
C LEU A 265 -13.26 2.63 -12.55
N SER A 266 -12.75 3.50 -11.69
CA SER A 266 -11.52 4.26 -11.97
C SER A 266 -10.65 4.36 -10.72
N LEU A 267 -9.35 4.13 -10.90
CA LEU A 267 -8.37 4.20 -9.83
C LEU A 267 -7.57 5.50 -9.96
N VAL A 268 -7.54 6.28 -8.89
CA VAL A 268 -6.84 7.56 -8.81
C VAL A 268 -5.88 7.54 -7.62
N PHE A 269 -4.72 8.15 -7.83
CA PHE A 269 -3.68 8.36 -6.82
C PHE A 269 -3.59 9.87 -6.57
N PRO A 270 -4.10 10.39 -5.43
CA PRO A 270 -4.26 11.82 -5.19
C PRO A 270 -2.97 12.64 -5.41
N ASP A 271 -1.80 12.09 -5.07
CA ASP A 271 -0.51 12.79 -5.21
C ASP A 271 0.05 12.79 -6.64
N ARG A 272 -0.39 11.86 -7.50
CA ARG A 272 0.10 11.72 -8.89
C ARG A 272 -0.72 12.49 -9.92
N GLY A 273 -1.82 13.12 -9.50
CA GLY A 273 -2.75 13.81 -10.40
C GLY A 273 -3.86 12.91 -10.92
N ALA A 274 -4.66 13.45 -11.85
CA ALA A 274 -5.92 12.85 -12.29
C ALA A 274 -5.78 11.74 -13.36
N ASP A 275 -4.56 11.34 -13.71
CA ASP A 275 -4.36 10.32 -14.73
C ASP A 275 -4.81 8.95 -14.19
N PRO A 276 -5.80 8.30 -14.83
CA PRO A 276 -6.34 7.05 -14.33
C PRO A 276 -5.28 5.95 -14.44
N VAL A 277 -5.05 5.26 -13.33
CA VAL A 277 -4.15 4.09 -13.32
C VAL A 277 -4.93 2.89 -13.84
N PRO A 278 -4.34 2.10 -14.76
CA PRO A 278 -5.04 0.96 -15.34
C PRO A 278 -5.36 -0.09 -14.27
N ILE A 279 -6.63 -0.45 -14.21
CA ILE A 279 -7.12 -1.60 -13.44
C ILE A 279 -7.20 -2.79 -14.40
N THR A 280 -6.62 -3.92 -14.01
CA THR A 280 -6.72 -5.17 -14.77
C THR A 280 -7.69 -6.11 -14.07
N TYR A 281 -8.57 -6.76 -14.81
CA TYR A 281 -9.42 -7.81 -14.25
C TYR A 281 -8.82 -9.19 -14.49
N ASN A 282 -8.72 -9.98 -13.44
CA ASN A 282 -8.27 -11.35 -13.47
C ASN A 282 -9.50 -12.29 -13.47
N PRO A 283 -9.83 -12.94 -14.60
CA PRO A 283 -11.02 -13.76 -14.70
C PRO A 283 -10.92 -15.09 -13.94
N VAL A 284 -9.71 -15.55 -13.61
CA VAL A 284 -9.49 -16.79 -12.86
C VAL A 284 -9.87 -16.58 -11.39
N ASP A 285 -9.36 -15.50 -10.81
CA ASP A 285 -9.58 -15.15 -9.41
C ASP A 285 -10.84 -14.29 -9.20
N ARG A 286 -11.48 -13.85 -10.29
CA ARG A 286 -12.61 -12.91 -10.30
C ARG A 286 -12.31 -11.63 -9.51
N SER A 287 -11.10 -11.10 -9.69
CA SER A 287 -10.61 -9.96 -8.94
C SER A 287 -10.18 -8.80 -9.84
N ILE A 288 -10.34 -7.59 -9.34
CA ILE A 288 -9.70 -6.40 -9.91
C ILE A 288 -8.32 -6.26 -9.30
N GLU A 289 -7.33 -5.95 -10.12
CA GLU A 289 -5.95 -5.84 -9.71
C GLU A 289 -5.30 -4.55 -10.21
N TRP A 290 -4.42 -3.99 -9.40
CA TRP A 290 -3.42 -3.00 -9.82
C TRP A 290 -2.07 -3.33 -9.17
N ARG A 291 -0.99 -2.83 -9.77
CA ARG A 291 0.37 -3.32 -9.50
C ARG A 291 1.37 -2.18 -9.36
N ASN A 292 2.51 -2.51 -8.76
CA ASN A 292 3.70 -1.64 -8.66
C ASN A 292 3.43 -0.29 -7.96
N VAL A 293 2.74 -0.30 -6.82
CA VAL A 293 2.54 0.92 -6.02
C VAL A 293 3.74 1.12 -5.09
N PRO A 294 4.55 2.17 -5.28
CA PRO A 294 5.72 2.40 -4.44
C PRO A 294 5.29 2.86 -3.05
N MET A 295 6.06 2.47 -2.05
CA MET A 295 5.87 2.92 -0.68
C MET A 295 6.90 4.00 -0.33
N ARG A 296 6.48 5.00 0.43
CA ARG A 296 7.34 6.06 0.95
C ARG A 296 7.67 5.77 2.40
N LYS A 297 8.89 6.08 2.83
CA LYS A 297 9.26 6.02 4.24
C LYS A 297 8.47 7.06 5.01
N ASP A 298 7.75 6.62 6.03
CA ASP A 298 7.06 7.48 6.97
C ASP A 298 7.92 7.65 8.24
N THR A 299 7.90 8.85 8.82
CA THR A 299 8.61 9.13 10.07
C THR A 299 7.58 9.34 11.15
N PRO A 300 7.13 8.28 11.84
CA PRO A 300 6.05 8.41 12.81
C PRO A 300 6.48 9.29 14.00
N ALA A 301 5.58 10.16 14.45
CA ALA A 301 5.79 11.02 15.63
C ALA A 301 5.97 10.23 16.95
N LYS A 302 5.63 8.93 16.97
CA LYS A 302 5.70 8.02 18.13
C LYS A 302 6.29 6.63 17.78
N GLY A 303 7.14 6.51 16.75
CA GLY A 303 7.77 5.23 16.42
C GLY A 303 8.89 4.85 17.39
N ARG A 304 9.11 3.55 17.60
CA ARG A 304 10.35 3.07 18.22
C ARG A 304 11.52 3.43 17.30
N LYS A 305 12.69 3.74 17.88
CA LYS A 305 13.88 4.13 17.10
C LYS A 305 14.38 3.01 16.17
N ASP A 306 13.98 1.77 16.43
CA ASP A 306 14.44 0.56 15.76
C ASP A 306 13.43 0.02 14.75
N GLU A 307 12.56 0.88 14.21
CA GLU A 307 11.54 0.50 13.23
C GLU A 307 11.61 1.40 12.00
N LEU A 308 11.46 0.79 10.82
CA LEU A 308 11.18 1.52 9.58
C LEU A 308 9.72 1.36 9.24
N VAL A 309 9.02 2.48 9.10
CA VAL A 309 7.63 2.52 8.66
C VAL A 309 7.59 2.98 7.22
N PHE A 310 6.83 2.25 6.41
CA PHE A 310 6.56 2.59 5.02
C PHE A 310 5.06 2.64 4.80
N VAL A 311 4.60 3.59 4.00
CA VAL A 311 3.19 3.76 3.65
C VAL A 311 3.04 3.98 2.16
N THR A 312 1.98 3.45 1.57
CA THR A 312 1.57 3.88 0.23
C THR A 312 0.91 5.25 0.32
N GLU A 313 0.92 5.97 -0.81
CA GLU A 313 -0.11 6.98 -1.04
C GLU A 313 -1.51 6.30 -1.03
N PRO A 314 -2.59 7.04 -0.68
CA PRO A 314 -3.94 6.51 -0.73
C PRO A 314 -4.33 6.09 -2.15
N MET A 315 -4.84 4.87 -2.29
CA MET A 315 -5.35 4.33 -3.55
C MET A 315 -6.87 4.51 -3.55
N VAL A 316 -7.38 5.40 -4.40
CA VAL A 316 -8.82 5.75 -4.42
C VAL A 316 -9.49 5.09 -5.61
N LEU A 317 -10.27 4.04 -5.34
CA LEU A 317 -11.10 3.37 -6.32
C LEU A 317 -12.49 4.03 -6.34
N LYS A 318 -12.80 4.76 -7.41
CA LYS A 318 -14.13 5.30 -7.68
C LYS A 318 -15.01 4.23 -8.29
N ILE A 319 -16.19 4.03 -7.70
CA ILE A 319 -17.19 3.00 -8.04
C ILE A 319 -18.48 3.71 -8.44
N GLU A 320 -18.75 3.85 -9.73
CA GLU A 320 -19.90 4.62 -10.23
C GLU A 320 -21.25 3.91 -10.06
N GLN A 321 -21.22 2.58 -9.93
CA GLN A 321 -22.42 1.75 -9.76
C GLN A 321 -22.24 0.82 -8.55
N PRO A 322 -22.39 1.34 -7.31
CA PRO A 322 -22.14 0.57 -6.09
C PRO A 322 -23.24 -0.45 -5.75
N GLY A 323 -24.28 -0.57 -6.59
CA GLY A 323 -25.44 -1.45 -6.38
C GLY A 323 -25.04 -2.85 -5.92
N GLU A 324 -24.05 -3.43 -6.60
CA GLU A 324 -23.55 -4.78 -6.34
C GLU A 324 -22.90 -4.93 -4.97
N LEU A 325 -22.28 -3.87 -4.43
CA LEU A 325 -21.64 -3.91 -3.11
C LEU A 325 -22.65 -3.94 -1.96
N TYR A 326 -23.86 -3.41 -2.16
CA TYR A 326 -24.91 -3.46 -1.13
C TYR A 326 -25.46 -4.88 -0.91
N GLU A 327 -25.28 -5.78 -1.88
CA GLU A 327 -25.70 -7.18 -1.78
C GLU A 327 -24.60 -8.06 -1.16
N GLN A 328 -23.37 -7.56 -1.05
CA GLN A 328 -22.25 -8.29 -0.47
C GLN A 328 -22.18 -8.09 1.04
N LYS A 329 -21.79 -9.16 1.75
CA LYS A 329 -21.50 -9.08 3.18
C LYS A 329 -20.12 -8.47 3.43
N ASN A 330 -19.15 -8.87 2.62
CA ASN A 330 -17.75 -8.50 2.75
C ASN A 330 -17.18 -8.14 1.39
N LEU A 331 -16.13 -7.34 1.41
CA LEU A 331 -15.22 -7.15 0.29
C LEU A 331 -13.88 -7.75 0.67
N ASP A 332 -13.56 -8.90 0.09
CA ASP A 332 -12.30 -9.60 0.32
C ASP A 332 -11.23 -9.10 -0.66
N GLY A 333 -9.98 -9.08 -0.22
CA GLY A 333 -8.86 -8.67 -1.06
C GLY A 333 -7.53 -9.20 -0.55
N ARG A 334 -6.49 -8.94 -1.31
CA ARG A 334 -5.13 -9.37 -1.04
C ARG A 334 -4.14 -8.30 -1.46
N VAL A 335 -3.14 -8.09 -0.61
CA VAL A 335 -2.03 -7.18 -0.84
C VAL A 335 -0.75 -7.99 -0.80
N GLU A 336 0.12 -7.81 -1.79
CA GLU A 336 1.45 -8.42 -1.86
C GLU A 336 2.51 -7.33 -1.88
N VAL A 337 3.32 -7.29 -0.82
CA VAL A 337 4.44 -6.36 -0.70
C VAL A 337 5.74 -7.10 -0.94
N LYS A 338 6.57 -6.55 -1.82
CA LYS A 338 7.91 -7.05 -2.12
C LYS A 338 8.95 -6.16 -1.44
N LEU A 339 9.89 -6.80 -0.74
CA LEU A 339 11.03 -6.18 -0.05
C LEU A 339 12.33 -6.63 -0.72
N PRO A 340 12.79 -5.95 -1.78
CA PRO A 340 14.06 -6.27 -2.41
C PRO A 340 15.25 -5.92 -1.49
N GLY A 341 16.27 -6.77 -1.48
CA GLY A 341 17.48 -6.60 -0.68
C GLY A 341 17.28 -6.76 0.83
N PHE A 342 16.19 -7.40 1.26
CA PHE A 342 15.83 -7.48 2.68
C PHE A 342 15.10 -8.77 3.02
N LEU A 343 15.68 -9.53 3.96
CA LEU A 343 15.04 -10.64 4.66
C LEU A 343 14.45 -10.16 5.99
N VAL A 344 13.17 -10.44 6.23
CA VAL A 344 12.43 -9.98 7.43
C VAL A 344 12.87 -10.72 8.67
N SER A 345 13.37 -11.95 8.54
CA SER A 345 13.99 -12.70 9.64
C SER A 345 15.23 -12.00 10.22
N GLY A 346 15.81 -11.05 9.49
CA GLY A 346 17.09 -10.44 9.83
C GLY A 346 18.31 -11.21 9.31
N THR A 347 18.09 -12.41 8.75
CA THR A 347 19.14 -13.18 8.06
C THR A 347 19.75 -12.36 6.93
N ARG A 348 21.05 -12.52 6.72
CA ARG A 348 21.78 -11.97 5.57
C ARG A 348 22.59 -13.08 4.95
N SER A 349 22.80 -12.98 3.66
CA SER A 349 23.55 -13.90 2.83
C SER A 349 24.58 -13.11 2.01
N ARG A 350 25.76 -13.68 1.84
CA ARG A 350 26.82 -13.13 0.99
C ARG A 350 27.40 -14.24 0.14
N LEU A 351 27.74 -13.92 -1.09
CA LEU A 351 28.33 -14.87 -2.02
C LEU A 351 29.85 -14.70 -2.04
N PHE A 352 30.55 -15.81 -1.82
CA PHE A 352 32.01 -15.88 -1.95
C PHE A 352 32.36 -16.87 -3.07
N ASP A 353 33.32 -16.49 -3.91
CA ASP A 353 33.83 -17.37 -4.96
C ASP A 353 34.69 -18.50 -4.38
N GLY A 354 35.14 -19.41 -5.25
CA GLY A 354 36.02 -20.53 -4.88
C GLY A 354 37.39 -20.10 -4.32
N THR A 355 37.75 -18.82 -4.42
CA THR A 355 38.98 -18.24 -3.85
C THR A 355 38.73 -17.53 -2.51
N GLY A 356 37.48 -17.48 -2.05
CA GLY A 356 37.08 -16.79 -0.82
C GLY A 356 36.96 -15.27 -0.97
N ARG A 357 36.90 -14.74 -2.20
CA ARG A 357 36.60 -13.32 -2.44
C ARG A 357 35.09 -13.13 -2.50
N MET A 358 34.61 -12.05 -1.89
CA MET A 358 33.20 -11.66 -1.97
C MET A 358 32.88 -11.23 -3.41
N ASP A 359 31.78 -11.71 -3.97
CA ASP A 359 31.35 -11.30 -5.32
C ASP A 359 30.97 -9.81 -5.28
N GLU A 360 31.65 -8.97 -6.05
CA GLU A 360 31.43 -7.52 -6.07
C GLU A 360 30.01 -7.15 -6.56
N ARG A 361 29.29 -8.10 -7.20
CA ARG A 361 27.88 -7.95 -7.58
C ARG A 361 26.90 -8.03 -6.40
N ASP A 362 27.37 -8.31 -5.19
CA ASP A 362 26.58 -8.33 -3.96
C ASP A 362 26.13 -6.93 -3.47
N GLY A 363 26.44 -5.84 -4.19
CA GLY A 363 26.20 -4.46 -3.70
C GLY A 363 25.73 -3.37 -4.69
N ASP A 364 25.85 -3.57 -6.01
CA ASP A 364 25.58 -2.50 -6.99
C ASP A 364 24.21 -2.61 -7.66
N GLU A 365 23.18 -2.19 -6.93
CA GLU A 365 21.94 -1.66 -7.53
C GLU A 365 22.17 -0.23 -8.09
N GLN A 366 23.26 0.01 -8.83
CA GLN A 366 23.41 1.30 -9.50
C GLN A 366 22.36 1.39 -10.62
N GLU A 367 21.54 2.42 -10.49
CA GLU A 367 20.39 2.75 -11.30
C GLU A 367 20.77 2.83 -12.78
N ASP A 368 20.25 1.87 -13.57
CA ASP A 368 19.98 2.13 -14.98
C ASP A 368 18.62 1.50 -15.31
N THR A 369 17.62 2.37 -15.32
CA THR A 369 16.17 2.15 -15.26
C THR A 369 15.55 1.63 -16.57
N ARG A 370 16.29 0.90 -17.42
CA ARG A 370 15.78 0.57 -18.77
C ARG A 370 15.47 -0.89 -19.05
N HIS A 371 15.87 -1.85 -18.22
CA HIS A 371 15.47 -3.25 -18.40
C HIS A 371 15.08 -3.91 -17.07
N GLN A 372 13.77 -3.88 -16.80
CA GLN A 372 13.10 -4.66 -15.75
C GLN A 372 12.99 -6.14 -16.18
N GLY A 373 14.13 -6.73 -16.52
CA GLY A 373 14.30 -8.17 -16.71
C GLY A 373 15.10 -8.70 -15.54
N ASP A 374 14.74 -9.87 -15.06
CA ASP A 374 15.32 -10.59 -13.93
C ASP A 374 16.87 -10.54 -13.95
N ARG A 375 17.50 -9.55 -13.30
CA ARG A 375 18.96 -9.37 -13.35
C ARG A 375 19.65 -10.56 -12.68
N LYS A 376 20.53 -11.25 -13.38
CA LYS A 376 21.33 -12.39 -12.89
C LYS A 376 22.22 -11.93 -11.72
N GLY A 377 22.35 -12.72 -10.65
CA GLY A 377 23.19 -12.39 -9.48
C GLY A 377 22.67 -12.88 -8.13
N HIS A 378 23.30 -12.43 -7.04
CA HIS A 378 22.86 -12.63 -5.65
C HIS A 378 21.67 -11.72 -5.32
N LYS A 379 20.63 -12.28 -4.70
CA LYS A 379 19.40 -11.57 -4.36
C LYS A 379 18.80 -12.06 -3.06
N GLU A 380 18.42 -11.11 -2.21
CA GLU A 380 17.57 -11.33 -1.06
C GLU A 380 16.22 -10.68 -1.29
N VAL A 381 15.13 -11.40 -1.04
CA VAL A 381 13.78 -10.85 -1.23
C VAL A 381 12.84 -11.40 -0.18
N SER A 382 12.12 -10.53 0.52
CA SER A 382 10.94 -10.94 1.29
C SER A 382 9.66 -10.57 0.57
N TRP A 383 8.66 -11.44 0.69
CA TRP A 383 7.29 -11.19 0.28
C TRP A 383 6.41 -11.18 1.52
N ILE A 384 5.65 -10.12 1.70
CA ILE A 384 4.62 -10.04 2.75
C ILE A 384 3.27 -10.03 2.05
N THR A 385 2.49 -11.08 2.26
CA THR A 385 1.13 -11.20 1.73
C THR A 385 0.14 -10.98 2.85
N SER A 386 -0.80 -10.07 2.68
CA SER A 386 -1.94 -9.90 3.59
C SER A 386 -3.23 -10.13 2.83
N ARG A 387 -4.05 -11.09 3.27
CA ARG A 387 -5.46 -11.13 2.91
C ARG A 387 -6.21 -10.15 3.81
N PHE A 388 -7.14 -9.39 3.27
CA PHE A 388 -7.98 -8.51 4.07
C PHE A 388 -9.44 -8.74 3.75
N ARG A 389 -10.29 -8.58 4.76
CA ARG A 389 -11.73 -8.66 4.65
C ARG A 389 -12.34 -7.39 5.20
N LEU A 390 -12.95 -6.59 4.34
CA LEU A 390 -13.72 -5.42 4.75
C LEU A 390 -15.17 -5.84 5.01
N VAL A 391 -15.62 -5.77 6.26
CA VAL A 391 -17.03 -6.05 6.59
C VAL A 391 -17.87 -4.87 6.12
N LEU A 392 -18.65 -5.07 5.05
CA LEU A 392 -19.32 -3.98 4.37
C LEU A 392 -20.43 -3.36 5.21
N TYR A 393 -21.13 -4.17 6.02
CA TYR A 393 -22.14 -3.65 6.95
C TYR A 393 -21.56 -2.60 7.90
N ASP A 394 -20.41 -2.91 8.51
CA ASP A 394 -19.71 -1.99 9.42
C ASP A 394 -19.13 -0.78 8.66
N ALA A 395 -18.58 -1.02 7.46
CA ALA A 395 -18.05 0.05 6.62
C ALA A 395 -19.14 1.05 6.20
N PHE A 396 -20.34 0.56 5.85
CA PHE A 396 -21.50 1.39 5.56
C PHE A 396 -22.07 2.05 6.81
N ALA A 397 -22.07 1.38 7.97
CA ALA A 397 -22.51 1.97 9.23
C ALA A 397 -21.58 3.11 9.70
N ARG A 398 -20.28 3.01 9.43
CA ARG A 398 -19.27 4.05 9.74
C ARG A 398 -19.21 5.17 8.71
N ARG A 399 -19.88 5.01 7.58
CA ARG A 399 -19.89 5.99 6.50
C ARG A 399 -20.49 7.32 7.01
N PRO A 400 -19.72 8.43 6.96
CA PRO A 400 -20.27 9.73 7.28
C PRO A 400 -21.24 10.12 6.18
N LEU A 401 -22.53 10.22 6.50
CA LEU A 401 -23.53 10.71 5.56
C LEU A 401 -23.60 12.22 5.68
N ARG A 402 -23.34 12.92 4.58
CA ARG A 402 -23.35 14.39 4.52
C ARG A 402 -24.53 14.94 3.72
N PRO A 403 -25.74 15.03 4.30
CA PRO A 403 -26.85 15.66 3.61
C PRO A 403 -26.62 17.18 3.49
N HIS A 404 -27.00 17.71 2.34
CA HIS A 404 -26.92 19.13 2.01
C HIS A 404 -28.32 19.71 1.82
N GLN A 405 -28.56 20.90 2.39
CA GLN A 405 -29.77 21.69 2.16
C GLN A 405 -29.38 23.14 1.92
N HIS A 406 -30.10 23.81 1.03
CA HIS A 406 -29.99 25.25 0.84
C HIS A 406 -31.36 25.88 1.08
N LEU A 407 -31.36 27.01 1.78
CA LEU A 407 -32.53 27.78 2.14
C LEU A 407 -32.39 29.17 1.56
N HIS A 408 -33.42 29.61 0.83
CA HIS A 408 -33.44 30.92 0.20
C HIS A 408 -34.54 31.78 0.85
N PHE A 409 -34.15 32.98 1.29
CA PHE A 409 -35.02 33.94 1.96
C PHE A 409 -34.98 35.28 1.24
N ASP A 410 -36.03 35.58 0.48
CA ASP A 410 -36.26 36.90 -0.12
C ASP A 410 -36.65 37.95 0.93
N ASP A 411 -36.40 39.23 0.65
CA ASP A 411 -36.79 40.35 1.53
C ASP A 411 -36.30 40.27 2.99
N VAL A 412 -35.19 39.56 3.25
CA VAL A 412 -34.56 39.52 4.58
C VAL A 412 -33.22 40.23 4.50
N ILE A 413 -33.08 41.31 5.28
CA ILE A 413 -31.83 42.08 5.35
C ILE A 413 -30.77 41.23 6.06
N PRO A 414 -29.62 40.95 5.41
CA PRO A 414 -28.52 40.20 6.02
C PRO A 414 -27.78 41.05 7.05
N ASP A 415 -28.16 40.94 8.33
CA ASP A 415 -27.52 41.65 9.44
C ASP A 415 -27.08 40.69 10.57
N GLU A 416 -26.32 41.20 11.54
CA GLU A 416 -25.87 40.42 12.69
C GLU A 416 -27.03 39.86 13.53
N ALA A 417 -28.19 40.54 13.54
CA ALA A 417 -29.36 40.06 14.28
C ALA A 417 -29.95 38.80 13.64
N ARG A 418 -29.97 38.70 12.30
CA ARG A 418 -30.39 37.48 11.59
C ARG A 418 -29.43 36.32 11.78
N ILE A 419 -28.13 36.58 11.86
CA ILE A 419 -27.14 35.55 12.20
C ILE A 419 -27.33 35.08 13.65
N ALA A 420 -27.53 36.01 14.59
CA ALA A 420 -27.84 35.68 15.98
C ALA A 420 -29.15 34.88 16.11
N ASP A 421 -30.15 35.12 15.27
CA ASP A 421 -31.38 34.33 15.21
C ASP A 421 -31.10 32.87 14.82
N ILE A 422 -30.21 32.65 13.83
CA ILE A 422 -29.75 31.31 13.40
C ILE A 422 -28.97 30.63 14.52
N GLU A 423 -28.02 31.32 15.16
CA GLU A 423 -27.29 30.80 16.31
C GLU A 423 -28.21 30.39 17.45
N ASN A 424 -29.17 31.24 17.80
CA ASN A 424 -30.11 30.98 18.87
C ASN A 424 -31.04 29.80 18.53
N ALA A 425 -31.46 29.65 17.27
CA ALA A 425 -32.22 28.50 16.83
C ALA A 425 -31.42 27.19 17.03
N LEU A 426 -30.14 27.17 16.66
CA LEU A 426 -29.24 26.03 16.87
C LEU A 426 -29.00 25.74 18.37
N ARG A 427 -28.72 26.77 19.19
CA ARG A 427 -28.53 26.61 20.64
C ARG A 427 -29.78 26.08 21.34
N THR A 428 -30.97 26.52 20.92
CA THR A 428 -32.25 26.01 21.45
C THR A 428 -32.42 24.51 21.21
N ARG A 429 -31.78 23.97 20.16
CA ARG A 429 -31.76 22.53 19.85
C ARG A 429 -30.59 21.77 20.50
N GLY A 430 -29.86 22.41 21.41
CA GLY A 430 -28.77 21.80 22.18
C GLY A 430 -27.43 21.76 21.46
N PHE A 431 -27.26 22.49 20.36
CA PHE A 431 -25.97 22.59 19.69
C PHE A 431 -25.04 23.60 20.38
N THR A 432 -23.76 23.28 20.43
CA THR A 432 -22.69 24.23 20.71
C THR A 432 -22.28 24.88 19.39
N VAL A 433 -22.41 26.20 19.28
CA VAL A 433 -22.35 26.93 18.01
C VAL A 433 -21.20 27.94 18.00
N HIS A 434 -20.41 27.94 16.92
CA HIS A 434 -19.37 28.91 16.63
C HIS A 434 -19.61 29.50 15.25
N PHE A 435 -19.83 30.81 15.15
CA PHE A 435 -20.03 31.54 13.89
C PHE A 435 -19.00 32.67 13.76
N GLY A 436 -18.53 32.91 12.55
CA GLY A 436 -17.59 33.98 12.22
C GLY A 436 -17.92 34.63 10.88
N ALA A 437 -17.76 35.94 10.80
CA ALA A 437 -17.86 36.67 9.53
C ALA A 437 -16.59 36.43 8.70
N LYS A 438 -16.73 36.08 7.42
CA LYS A 438 -15.60 35.73 6.54
C LYS A 438 -15.22 36.88 5.60
N GLN A 439 -16.19 37.57 5.01
CA GLN A 439 -15.97 38.74 4.15
C GLN A 439 -17.15 39.73 4.21
N LEU A 440 -16.84 41.02 4.36
CA LEU A 440 -17.75 42.13 4.09
C LEU A 440 -17.29 42.81 2.80
N ASN A 441 -18.07 42.72 1.73
CA ASN A 441 -17.80 43.47 0.51
C ASN A 441 -19.05 44.30 0.16
N GLY A 442 -19.17 45.45 0.83
CA GLY A 442 -20.23 46.46 0.62
C GLY A 442 -21.66 45.90 0.71
N LYS A 443 -22.16 45.38 -0.42
CA LYS A 443 -23.52 44.81 -0.57
C LYS A 443 -23.59 43.30 -0.36
N LYS A 444 -22.46 42.60 -0.28
CA LYS A 444 -22.39 41.15 -0.05
C LYS A 444 -21.72 40.87 1.29
N GLN A 445 -22.39 40.08 2.14
CA GLN A 445 -21.86 39.65 3.43
C GLN A 445 -21.86 38.12 3.50
N GLN A 446 -20.80 37.55 4.07
CA GLN A 446 -20.66 36.10 4.19
C GLN A 446 -20.29 35.70 5.61
N TRP A 447 -20.99 34.69 6.12
CA TRP A 447 -20.74 34.09 7.43
C TRP A 447 -20.53 32.59 7.30
N GLU A 448 -19.71 32.07 8.20
CA GLU A 448 -19.41 30.65 8.33
C GLU A 448 -19.62 30.23 9.77
N GLY A 449 -20.27 29.08 9.96
CA GLY A 449 -20.55 28.55 11.27
C GLY A 449 -20.38 27.05 11.36
N THR A 450 -20.04 26.59 12.55
CA THR A 450 -20.04 25.17 12.94
C THR A 450 -20.90 24.99 14.17
N ALA A 451 -21.69 23.93 14.19
CA ALA A 451 -22.56 23.58 15.29
C ALA A 451 -22.43 22.09 15.61
N ASP A 452 -22.19 21.76 16.88
CA ASP A 452 -21.94 20.39 17.32
C ASP A 452 -22.89 19.97 18.45
N ARG A 453 -23.38 18.73 18.40
CA ARG A 453 -24.20 18.11 19.45
C ARG A 453 -23.89 16.63 19.56
N SER A 454 -23.89 16.07 20.77
CA SER A 454 -23.82 14.62 20.97
C SER A 454 -25.17 13.96 20.64
N GLU A 455 -25.15 12.89 19.87
CA GLU A 455 -26.32 12.08 19.48
C GLU A 455 -26.03 10.62 19.84
N GLY A 456 -26.35 10.22 21.08
CA GLY A 456 -25.94 8.92 21.62
C GLY A 456 -24.41 8.83 21.80
N PRO A 457 -23.74 7.78 21.29
CA PRO A 457 -22.27 7.67 21.33
C PRO A 457 -21.56 8.52 20.25
N GLU A 458 -22.30 9.01 19.26
CA GLU A 458 -21.75 9.74 18.11
C GLU A 458 -21.87 11.27 18.27
N ARG A 459 -21.12 12.01 17.46
CA ARG A 459 -21.20 13.48 17.40
C ARG A 459 -21.84 13.92 16.09
N MET A 460 -22.95 14.65 16.18
CA MET A 460 -23.58 15.35 15.07
C MET A 460 -22.91 16.69 14.86
N LYS A 461 -22.44 16.96 13.65
CA LYS A 461 -21.83 18.23 13.25
C LYS A 461 -22.62 18.86 12.12
N LEU A 462 -22.94 20.14 12.23
CA LEU A 462 -23.52 20.94 11.16
C LEU A 462 -22.52 22.03 10.77
N ARG A 463 -22.26 22.17 9.47
CA ARG A 463 -21.50 23.29 8.90
C ARG A 463 -22.48 24.18 8.15
N LEU A 464 -22.44 25.47 8.45
CA LEU A 464 -23.35 26.46 7.91
C LEU A 464 -22.55 27.50 7.15
N PHE A 465 -23.03 27.84 5.96
CA PHE A 465 -22.51 28.95 5.17
C PHE A 465 -23.67 29.87 4.82
N VAL A 466 -23.56 31.15 5.18
CA VAL A 466 -24.61 32.14 4.96
C VAL A 466 -24.08 33.19 4.01
N GLU A 467 -24.78 33.40 2.91
CA GLU A 467 -24.53 34.47 1.95
C GLU A 467 -25.69 35.45 1.98
N GLY A 468 -25.37 36.71 2.27
CA GLY A 468 -26.32 37.81 2.30
C GLY A 468 -26.06 38.81 1.19
N MET A 469 -27.10 39.22 0.48
CA MET A 469 -27.05 40.35 -0.46
C MET A 469 -28.00 41.47 -0.01
N MET A 470 -27.54 42.71 -0.04
CA MET A 470 -28.35 43.91 0.23
C MET A 470 -28.66 44.65 -1.06
N TYR A 471 -29.93 45.02 -1.25
CA TYR A 471 -30.36 45.87 -2.36
C TYR A 471 -31.47 46.84 -1.95
N ASP A 472 -31.51 47.98 -2.61
CA ASP A 472 -32.51 49.01 -2.35
C ASP A 472 -33.74 48.77 -3.22
N THR A 473 -34.92 48.64 -2.59
CA THR A 473 -36.17 48.39 -3.31
C THR A 473 -37.11 49.58 -3.18
N GLU A 474 -37.66 50.07 -4.30
CA GLU A 474 -38.63 51.15 -4.32
C GLU A 474 -40.04 50.61 -4.05
N ARG A 475 -40.63 50.92 -2.89
CA ARG A 475 -42.04 50.57 -2.57
C ARG A 475 -42.91 51.83 -2.54
N ARG A 476 -44.13 51.74 -3.10
CA ARG A 476 -45.15 52.80 -3.01
C ARG A 476 -45.99 52.61 -1.76
N VAL A 477 -45.77 53.44 -0.75
CA VAL A 477 -46.57 53.43 0.48
C VAL A 477 -47.74 54.39 0.32
N HIS A 478 -48.95 53.89 0.54
CA HIS A 478 -50.16 54.70 0.54
C HIS A 478 -50.53 55.05 1.99
N ARG A 479 -50.47 56.34 2.34
CA ARG A 479 -51.01 56.86 3.61
C ARG A 479 -51.89 58.06 3.30
N GLY A 480 -53.16 58.02 3.71
CA GLY A 480 -54.07 59.16 3.61
C GLY A 480 -54.33 59.67 2.18
N GLY A 481 -54.46 58.78 1.18
CA GLY A 481 -54.80 59.16 -0.20
C GLY A 481 -53.63 59.68 -1.06
N GLN A 482 -52.42 59.80 -0.51
CA GLN A 482 -51.21 60.09 -1.29
C GLN A 482 -50.30 58.86 -1.36
N SER A 483 -49.79 58.57 -2.57
CA SER A 483 -48.77 57.54 -2.77
C SER A 483 -47.38 58.20 -2.76
N GLN A 484 -46.54 57.81 -1.81
CA GLN A 484 -45.14 58.23 -1.74
C GLN A 484 -44.23 57.06 -2.09
N LYS A 485 -43.29 57.30 -3.00
CA LYS A 485 -42.19 56.39 -3.33
C LYS A 485 -41.19 56.45 -2.18
N LYS A 486 -41.01 55.35 -1.45
CA LYS A 486 -39.96 55.20 -0.44
C LYS A 486 -38.99 54.12 -0.91
N ILE A 487 -37.71 54.44 -0.85
CA ILE A 487 -36.63 53.47 -0.98
C ILE A 487 -36.51 52.78 0.38
N LEU A 488 -36.73 51.48 0.42
CA LEU A 488 -36.55 50.65 1.60
C LEU A 488 -35.38 49.71 1.34
N ALA A 489 -34.53 49.54 2.35
CA ALA A 489 -33.51 48.50 2.33
C ALA A 489 -34.21 47.14 2.27
N SER A 490 -33.85 46.33 1.29
CA SER A 490 -34.23 44.92 1.19
C SER A 490 -32.95 44.08 1.10
N GLY A 491 -33.12 42.78 1.22
CA GLY A 491 -32.01 41.86 1.09
C GLY A 491 -32.46 40.45 0.79
N GLU A 492 -31.47 39.63 0.49
CA GLU A 492 -31.61 38.20 0.26
C GLU A 492 -30.64 37.49 1.19
N ILE A 493 -31.09 36.40 1.82
CA ILE A 493 -30.23 35.48 2.55
C ILE A 493 -30.32 34.09 1.92
N LEU A 494 -29.17 33.57 1.53
CA LEU A 494 -28.94 32.19 1.15
C LEU A 494 -28.22 31.48 2.29
N LEU A 495 -28.85 30.48 2.88
CA LEU A 495 -28.28 29.66 3.95
C LEU A 495 -28.04 28.24 3.43
N PHE A 496 -26.78 27.83 3.38
CA PHE A 496 -26.35 26.49 3.05
C PHE A 496 -26.02 25.73 4.34
N ILE A 497 -26.56 24.53 4.49
CA ILE A 497 -26.36 23.67 5.65
C ILE A 497 -25.85 22.32 5.15
N SER A 498 -24.72 21.88 5.69
CA SER A 498 -24.19 20.54 5.53
C SER A 498 -24.20 19.85 6.87
N GLY A 499 -24.88 18.72 6.95
CA GLY A 499 -24.85 17.87 8.13
C GLY A 499 -23.78 16.80 8.04
N GLU A 500 -23.26 16.32 9.16
CA GLU A 500 -22.42 15.14 9.28
C GLU A 500 -22.87 14.32 10.50
N LEU A 501 -23.30 13.08 10.26
CA LEU A 501 -23.57 12.08 11.29
C LEU A 501 -23.26 10.67 10.76
N PRO A 502 -22.50 9.83 11.49
CA PRO A 502 -22.28 8.43 11.13
C PRO A 502 -23.57 7.61 11.13
N GLY A 503 -23.69 6.67 10.19
CA GLY A 503 -24.69 5.60 10.20
C GLY A 503 -26.07 5.94 9.64
N THR A 504 -26.69 7.06 10.01
CA THR A 504 -28.02 7.41 9.49
C THR A 504 -28.15 8.87 9.07
N SER A 505 -28.61 9.10 7.83
CA SER A 505 -28.95 10.44 7.34
C SER A 505 -30.30 10.91 7.87
N GLN A 506 -31.19 10.01 8.28
CA GLN A 506 -32.56 10.39 8.68
C GLN A 506 -32.59 11.29 9.92
N ALA A 507 -31.79 10.98 10.94
CA ALA A 507 -31.74 11.80 12.16
C ALA A 507 -31.25 13.22 11.84
N ILE A 508 -30.18 13.33 11.06
CA ILE A 508 -29.61 14.63 10.69
C ILE A 508 -30.49 15.40 9.70
N THR A 509 -31.15 14.74 8.74
CA THR A 509 -32.13 15.39 7.85
C THR A 509 -33.35 15.88 8.63
N ARG A 510 -33.83 15.14 9.65
CA ARG A 510 -34.91 15.61 10.54
C ARG A 510 -34.48 16.86 11.30
N GLU A 511 -33.26 16.89 11.82
CA GLU A 511 -32.71 18.06 12.51
C GLU A 511 -32.57 19.27 11.58
N MET A 512 -32.05 19.07 10.37
CA MET A 512 -31.94 20.13 9.37
C MET A 512 -33.32 20.66 8.95
N ASN A 513 -34.31 19.79 8.73
CA ASN A 513 -35.69 20.19 8.43
C ASN A 513 -36.34 20.94 9.60
N ALA A 514 -36.07 20.54 10.84
CA ALA A 514 -36.58 21.23 12.02
C ALA A 514 -35.93 22.61 12.20
N LEU A 515 -34.63 22.72 11.94
CA LEU A 515 -33.92 23.98 11.90
C LEU A 515 -34.49 24.90 10.81
N HIS A 516 -34.73 24.35 9.62
CA HIS A 516 -35.35 25.05 8.50
C HIS A 516 -36.70 25.65 8.90
N ALA A 517 -37.59 24.87 9.51
CA ALA A 517 -38.90 25.34 9.96
C ALA A 517 -38.82 26.49 10.97
N ILE A 518 -37.90 26.40 11.96
CA ILE A 518 -37.71 27.44 12.99
C ILE A 518 -37.17 28.74 12.37
N ILE A 519 -36.19 28.65 11.47
CA ILE A 519 -35.63 29.84 10.81
C ILE A 519 -36.70 30.49 9.93
N TRP A 520 -37.51 29.71 9.21
CA TRP A 520 -38.64 30.22 8.44
C TRP A 520 -39.66 30.96 9.30
N GLU A 521 -40.05 30.39 10.44
CA GLU A 521 -40.99 31.04 11.35
C GLU A 521 -40.44 32.38 11.88
N ARG A 522 -39.16 32.42 12.25
CA ARG A 522 -38.51 33.64 12.76
C ARG A 522 -38.38 34.72 11.69
N PHE A 523 -37.97 34.36 10.47
CA PHE A 523 -37.81 35.32 9.39
C PHE A 523 -39.16 35.77 8.80
N ALA A 524 -40.17 34.91 8.81
CA ALA A 524 -41.54 35.30 8.45
C ALA A 524 -42.15 36.32 9.42
N ARG A 525 -41.80 36.28 10.71
CA ARG A 525 -42.22 37.31 11.70
C ARG A 525 -41.48 38.63 11.57
N ALA A 526 -40.35 38.63 10.89
CA ALA A 526 -39.49 39.80 10.70
C ALA A 526 -39.75 40.56 9.39
N ARG A 527 -40.45 39.93 8.44
CA ARG A 527 -41.04 40.57 7.26
C ARG A 527 -42.30 41.33 7.65
#